data_AF-X1HGV9-F1
#
_entry.id   AF-X1HGV9-F1
#
_cell.length_a   1.000
_cell.length_b   1.000
_cell.length_c   1.000
_cell.angle_alpha   90.00
_cell.angle_beta   90.00
_cell.angle_gamma   90.00
#
_symmetry.space_group_name_H-M   'P 1'
#
loop_
_entity.id
_entity.type
_entity.pdbx_description
1 polymer ?
#
loop_
_entity_poly.entity_id
_entity_poly.type
_entity_poly.pdbx_seq_one_letter_code
_entity_poly.pdbx_strand_id
1 'polypeptide(L)'
;MKKRRLKWTSLISVGILLSTIFIGMSGISLANEFPLTVADGLSREVTILKQPERIISMAPANTEILFALGLGEKVVGITNVCNYPSQTEEKEKIGDYDNPNLEKIIELEPDLILASHGNPIELINQLEELSYAIIYLNPKDIDHIISSITTVGKITGNDKEAAKLTKEMEERIEAVLAETSSLIENTRPRVLYVVWYKPLWTA
;
A
#
# COMPACT_ATOMS: atom_id res chain seq x y z
N MET A 1 65.27 10.27 61.15
CA MET A 1 65.07 8.80 61.28
C MET A 1 63.62 8.50 61.61
N LYS A 2 63.01 7.51 60.91
CA LYS A 2 61.68 6.86 61.07
C LYS A 2 60.43 7.74 60.78
N LYS A 3 59.75 7.63 59.63
CA LYS A 3 58.87 6.57 59.02
C LYS A 3 57.40 6.60 59.49
N ARG A 4 56.48 6.88 58.53
CA ARG A 4 55.13 6.28 58.23
C ARG A 4 54.16 7.38 57.74
N ARG A 5 53.80 7.52 56.45
CA ARG A 5 52.94 6.74 55.50
C ARG A 5 51.43 6.69 55.80
N LEU A 6 50.65 7.32 54.90
CA LEU A 6 49.31 7.00 54.33
C LEU A 6 48.09 7.13 55.30
N LYS A 7 46.85 7.52 54.94
CA LYS A 7 46.10 7.83 53.69
C LYS A 7 44.70 8.39 54.02
N TRP A 8 44.11 9.18 53.08
CA TRP A 8 42.68 9.19 52.62
C TRP A 8 41.65 9.83 53.57
N THR A 9 40.58 10.57 53.20
CA THR A 9 39.77 10.90 51.99
C THR A 9 38.80 12.02 52.44
N SER A 10 38.43 13.04 51.66
CA SER A 10 37.21 13.12 50.81
C SER A 10 37.14 14.58 50.29
N LEU A 11 37.28 14.84 48.99
CA LEU A 11 36.22 15.00 47.98
C LEU A 11 35.30 16.21 48.19
N ILE A 12 35.55 17.21 47.33
CA ILE A 12 34.89 18.50 47.17
C ILE A 12 33.61 18.30 46.34
N SER A 13 32.48 18.75 46.85
CA SER A 13 31.21 18.85 46.12
C SER A 13 31.13 20.18 45.35
N VAL A 14 31.31 20.13 44.02
CA VAL A 14 30.95 21.24 43.12
C VAL A 14 29.65 20.87 42.41
N GLY A 15 28.59 21.63 42.69
CA GLY A 15 27.30 21.51 42.02
C GLY A 15 27.32 22.21 40.65
N ILE A 16 26.95 21.48 39.61
CA ILE A 16 26.70 22.02 38.26
C ILE A 16 25.18 22.09 38.08
N LEU A 17 24.66 23.31 37.94
CA LEU A 17 23.27 23.58 37.59
C LEU A 17 23.14 23.46 36.06
N LEU A 18 22.51 22.38 35.58
CA LEU A 18 22.17 22.16 34.16
C LEU A 18 20.70 22.55 33.96
N SER A 19 20.47 23.73 33.37
CA SER A 19 19.16 24.14 32.89
C SER A 19 18.85 23.41 31.58
N THR A 20 17.95 22.44 31.62
CA THR A 20 17.43 21.76 30.43
C THR A 20 16.41 22.65 29.73
N ILE A 21 16.78 23.15 28.56
CA ILE A 21 15.85 23.79 27.62
C ILE A 21 15.02 22.67 27.00
N PHE A 22 13.75 22.57 27.42
CA PHE A 22 12.76 21.69 26.81
C PHE A 22 12.27 22.35 25.51
N ILE A 23 12.97 22.07 24.39
CA ILE A 23 12.46 22.42 23.06
C ILE A 23 11.36 21.41 22.74
N GLY A 24 10.12 21.89 22.66
CA GLY A 24 8.98 21.09 22.27
C GLY A 24 9.23 20.42 20.92
N MET A 25 9.23 19.08 20.92
CA MET A 25 9.11 18.29 19.71
C MET A 25 7.72 18.55 19.12
N SER A 26 7.65 19.52 18.23
CA SER A 26 6.61 19.58 17.21
C SER A 26 6.63 18.25 16.46
N GLY A 27 5.52 17.50 16.53
CA GLY A 27 5.34 16.26 15.79
C GLY A 27 5.52 16.53 14.29
N ILE A 28 6.70 16.21 13.78
CA ILE A 28 6.95 16.12 12.35
C ILE A 28 6.11 14.94 11.88
N SER A 29 5.03 15.23 11.15
CA SER A 29 4.37 14.20 10.35
C SER A 29 5.44 13.68 9.39
N LEU A 30 5.88 12.44 9.56
CA LEU A 30 6.74 11.78 8.59
C LEU A 30 5.94 11.69 7.29
N ALA A 31 6.17 12.64 6.38
CA ALA A 31 5.87 12.42 4.98
C ALA A 31 6.79 11.27 4.54
N ASN A 32 6.29 10.34 3.74
CA ASN A 32 7.17 9.31 3.18
C ASN A 32 8.30 9.99 2.41
N GLU A 33 9.53 9.70 2.81
CA GLU A 33 10.71 10.21 2.14
C GLU A 33 10.89 9.43 0.83
N PHE A 34 10.86 10.15 -0.28
CA PHE A 34 11.23 9.62 -1.59
C PHE A 34 12.71 9.96 -1.87
N PRO A 35 13.48 9.10 -2.56
CA PRO A 35 13.05 7.88 -3.25
C PRO A 35 12.70 6.73 -2.29
N LEU A 36 11.69 5.95 -2.64
CA LEU A 36 11.21 4.80 -1.88
C LEU A 36 11.33 3.53 -2.72
N THR A 37 12.05 2.53 -2.23
CA THR A 37 12.11 1.20 -2.85
C THR A 37 11.18 0.24 -2.12
N VAL A 38 10.32 -0.44 -2.88
CA VAL A 38 9.40 -1.47 -2.36
C VAL A 38 9.53 -2.76 -3.15
N ALA A 39 9.26 -3.88 -2.49
CA ALA A 39 9.04 -5.15 -3.18
C ALA A 39 7.58 -5.23 -3.62
N ASP A 40 7.32 -5.50 -4.90
CA ASP A 40 5.97 -5.70 -5.40
C ASP A 40 5.47 -7.15 -5.24
N GLY A 41 4.25 -7.43 -5.70
CA GLY A 41 3.61 -8.75 -5.64
C GLY A 41 4.25 -9.83 -6.53
N LEU A 42 5.29 -9.50 -7.30
CA LEU A 42 6.17 -10.43 -8.01
C LEU A 42 7.55 -10.53 -7.35
N SER A 43 7.73 -9.97 -6.14
CA SER A 43 9.00 -9.87 -5.42
C SER A 43 10.08 -9.08 -6.16
N ARG A 44 9.67 -8.12 -7.00
CA ARG A 44 10.59 -7.23 -7.72
C ARG A 44 10.81 -5.98 -6.90
N GLU A 45 12.04 -5.49 -6.84
CA GLU A 45 12.34 -4.21 -6.22
C GLU A 45 12.07 -3.08 -7.20
N VAL A 46 11.15 -2.18 -6.83
CA VAL A 46 10.75 -1.05 -7.65
C VAL A 46 11.01 0.22 -6.85
N THR A 47 11.72 1.18 -7.47
CA THR A 47 12.03 2.46 -6.84
C THR A 47 11.13 3.56 -7.37
N ILE A 48 10.36 4.16 -6.47
CA ILE A 48 9.52 5.31 -6.73
C ILE A 48 10.33 6.56 -6.37
N LEU A 49 10.64 7.39 -7.37
CA LEU A 49 11.59 8.51 -7.20
C LEU A 49 10.99 9.72 -6.49
N LYS A 50 9.68 9.91 -6.60
CA LYS A 50 8.92 11.04 -6.04
C LYS A 50 7.48 10.58 -5.79
N GLN A 51 6.74 11.36 -5.01
CA GLN A 51 5.31 11.14 -4.86
C GLN A 51 4.61 11.15 -6.23
N PRO A 52 3.89 10.08 -6.61
CA PRO A 52 3.17 10.00 -7.88
C PRO A 52 2.07 11.05 -8.00
N GLU A 53 1.93 11.63 -9.18
CA GLU A 53 0.89 12.62 -9.53
C GLU A 53 0.03 12.18 -10.71
N ARG A 54 0.47 11.17 -11.48
CA ARG A 54 -0.23 10.65 -12.67
C ARG A 54 -0.23 9.13 -12.63
N ILE A 55 -1.32 8.57 -12.13
CA ILE A 55 -1.45 7.14 -11.85
C ILE A 55 -2.34 6.49 -12.91
N ILE A 56 -1.86 5.39 -13.48
CA ILE A 56 -2.69 4.47 -14.27
C ILE A 56 -3.04 3.25 -13.42
N SER A 57 -4.31 2.85 -13.47
CA SER A 57 -4.79 1.60 -12.87
C SER A 57 -5.16 0.60 -13.95
N MET A 58 -4.52 -0.57 -13.94
CA MET A 58 -4.77 -1.63 -14.93
C MET A 58 -5.75 -2.71 -14.45
N ALA A 59 -6.39 -2.54 -13.28
CA ALA A 59 -7.33 -3.51 -12.74
C ALA A 59 -8.43 -2.86 -11.88
N PRO A 60 -9.66 -3.42 -11.84
CA PRO A 60 -10.73 -2.91 -10.99
C PRO A 60 -10.31 -2.74 -9.52
N ALA A 61 -9.73 -3.78 -8.91
CA ALA A 61 -9.29 -3.73 -7.51
C ALA A 61 -8.26 -2.61 -7.26
N ASN A 62 -7.32 -2.38 -8.18
CA ASN A 62 -6.33 -1.30 -8.06
C ASN A 62 -7.02 0.07 -8.11
N THR A 63 -8.02 0.23 -8.99
CA THR A 63 -8.82 1.45 -9.10
C THR A 63 -9.55 1.71 -7.80
N GLU A 64 -10.22 0.71 -7.23
CA GLU A 64 -10.94 0.87 -5.97
C GLU A 64 -10.04 1.26 -4.81
N ILE A 65 -8.83 0.69 -4.71
CA ILE A 65 -7.83 1.09 -3.71
C ILE A 65 -7.47 2.57 -3.88
N LEU A 66 -7.13 3.01 -5.09
CA LEU A 66 -6.74 4.40 -5.35
C LEU A 66 -7.85 5.38 -4.94
N PHE A 67 -9.09 5.10 -5.34
CA PHE A 67 -10.22 5.95 -4.98
C PHE A 67 -10.53 5.92 -3.47
N ALA A 68 -10.44 4.76 -2.82
CA ALA A 68 -10.64 4.65 -1.37
C ALA A 68 -9.58 5.43 -0.56
N LEU A 69 -8.37 5.58 -1.11
CA LEU A 69 -7.29 6.39 -0.53
C LEU A 69 -7.35 7.88 -0.89
N GLY A 70 -8.38 8.31 -1.62
CA GLY A 70 -8.56 9.71 -2.01
C GLY A 70 -7.70 10.16 -3.19
N LEU A 71 -7.16 9.23 -3.98
CA LEU A 71 -6.24 9.51 -5.10
C LEU A 71 -6.97 9.69 -6.44
N GLY A 72 -8.30 9.74 -6.44
CA GLY A 72 -9.12 9.78 -7.66
C GLY A 72 -8.69 10.85 -8.67
N GLU A 73 -8.31 12.05 -8.22
CA GLU A 73 -7.82 13.12 -9.10
C GLU A 73 -6.49 12.80 -9.78
N LYS A 74 -5.61 12.03 -9.12
CA LYS A 74 -4.32 11.59 -9.66
C LYS A 74 -4.46 10.43 -10.65
N VAL A 75 -5.62 9.77 -10.70
CA VAL A 75 -5.88 8.70 -11.66
C VAL A 75 -6.15 9.30 -13.03
N VAL A 76 -5.23 9.05 -13.97
CA VAL A 76 -5.29 9.58 -15.35
C VAL A 76 -5.78 8.54 -16.36
N GLY A 77 -5.79 7.25 -16.01
CA GLY A 77 -6.28 6.20 -16.89
C GLY A 77 -6.68 4.93 -16.14
N ILE A 78 -7.74 4.26 -16.62
CA ILE A 78 -8.28 3.02 -16.07
C ILE A 78 -8.71 2.06 -17.19
N THR A 79 -8.87 0.77 -16.89
CA THR A 79 -9.40 -0.18 -17.87
C THR A 79 -10.90 0.00 -18.10
N ASN A 80 -11.40 -0.53 -19.22
CA ASN A 80 -12.80 -0.48 -19.63
C ASN A 80 -13.76 -1.07 -18.57
N VAL A 81 -13.29 -2.07 -17.84
CA VAL A 81 -14.07 -2.80 -16.83
C VAL A 81 -14.07 -2.12 -15.45
N CYS A 82 -13.32 -1.04 -15.26
CA CYS A 82 -13.36 -0.24 -14.04
C CYS A 82 -14.60 0.67 -14.05
N ASN A 83 -15.53 0.42 -13.13
CA ASN A 83 -16.83 1.08 -13.06
C ASN A 83 -17.22 1.55 -11.64
N TYR A 84 -16.32 1.46 -10.66
CA TYR A 84 -16.54 1.90 -9.29
C TYR A 84 -15.31 2.64 -8.76
N PRO A 85 -15.49 3.76 -8.02
CA PRO A 85 -16.76 4.45 -7.78
C PRO A 85 -17.27 5.17 -9.05
N SER A 86 -18.43 5.81 -9.01
CA SER A 86 -19.05 6.46 -10.20
C SER A 86 -18.13 7.49 -10.86
N GLN A 87 -17.22 8.12 -10.11
CA GLN A 87 -16.20 9.04 -10.62
C GLN A 87 -15.26 8.41 -11.66
N THR A 88 -15.18 7.07 -11.73
CA THR A 88 -14.42 6.36 -12.78
C THR A 88 -14.99 6.56 -14.19
N GLU A 89 -16.26 6.96 -14.33
CA GLU A 89 -16.88 7.19 -15.64
C GLU A 89 -16.20 8.34 -16.40
N GLU A 90 -15.58 9.28 -15.69
CA GLU A 90 -14.90 10.45 -16.25
C GLU A 90 -13.44 10.20 -16.61
N LYS A 91 -12.90 9.00 -16.30
CA LYS A 91 -11.49 8.67 -16.51
C LYS A 91 -11.24 8.12 -17.89
N GLU A 92 -10.10 8.49 -18.47
CA GLU A 92 -9.64 7.95 -19.75
C GLU A 92 -9.55 6.43 -19.70
N LYS A 93 -10.04 5.79 -20.75
CA LYS A 93 -10.01 4.33 -20.89
C LYS A 93 -8.76 3.89 -21.64
N ILE A 94 -8.01 2.98 -21.02
CA ILE A 94 -6.74 2.45 -21.55
C ILE A 94 -6.90 1.03 -22.12
N GLY A 95 -8.08 0.66 -22.59
CA GLY A 95 -8.36 -0.68 -23.11
C GLY A 95 -8.88 -1.65 -22.04
N ASP A 96 -8.91 -2.93 -22.39
CA ASP A 96 -9.46 -3.98 -21.53
C ASP A 96 -8.44 -4.45 -20.48
N TYR A 97 -8.91 -5.20 -19.49
CA TYR A 97 -8.08 -5.71 -18.40
C TYR A 97 -7.00 -6.69 -18.88
N ASP A 98 -7.35 -7.56 -19.82
CA ASP A 98 -6.46 -8.55 -20.44
C ASP A 98 -5.81 -8.06 -21.74
N ASN A 99 -6.26 -6.91 -22.27
CA ASN A 99 -5.67 -6.26 -23.43
C ASN A 99 -5.61 -4.72 -23.29
N PRO A 100 -4.75 -4.19 -22.40
CA PRO A 100 -4.56 -2.76 -22.26
C PRO A 100 -3.81 -2.17 -23.46
N ASN A 101 -4.12 -0.92 -23.81
CA ASN A 101 -3.53 -0.21 -24.94
C ASN A 101 -2.23 0.50 -24.54
N LEU A 102 -1.09 -0.04 -24.99
CA LEU A 102 0.25 0.51 -24.74
C LEU A 102 0.40 1.97 -25.18
N GLU A 103 -0.05 2.31 -26.40
CA GLU A 103 0.10 3.66 -26.95
C GLU A 103 -0.66 4.68 -26.10
N LYS A 104 -1.88 4.34 -25.66
CA LYS A 104 -2.69 5.19 -24.78
C LYS A 104 -2.05 5.34 -23.39
N ILE A 105 -1.45 4.27 -22.86
CA ILE A 105 -0.71 4.33 -21.59
C ILE A 105 0.45 5.34 -21.70
N ILE A 106 1.21 5.27 -22.80
CA ILE A 106 2.34 6.18 -23.04
C ILE A 106 1.86 7.63 -23.23
N GLU A 107 0.80 7.84 -24.01
CA GLU A 107 0.20 9.17 -24.25
C GLU A 107 -0.21 9.88 -22.96
N LEU A 108 -0.65 9.11 -21.96
CA LEU A 108 -1.06 9.64 -20.66
C LEU A 108 0.10 9.97 -19.73
N GLU A 109 1.36 9.73 -20.11
CA GLU A 109 2.56 10.08 -19.35
C GLU A 109 2.44 9.78 -17.83
N PRO A 110 2.13 8.53 -17.43
CA PRO A 110 2.02 8.18 -16.02
C PRO A 110 3.39 8.21 -15.33
N ASP A 111 3.41 8.55 -14.04
CA ASP A 111 4.58 8.38 -13.18
C ASP A 111 4.45 7.20 -12.19
N LEU A 112 3.29 6.54 -12.19
CA LEU A 112 3.07 5.24 -11.55
C LEU A 112 2.01 4.43 -12.31
N ILE A 113 2.28 3.14 -12.50
CA ILE A 113 1.33 2.17 -13.07
C ILE A 113 1.06 1.08 -12.03
N LEU A 114 -0.21 0.87 -11.67
CA LEU A 114 -0.63 -0.26 -10.84
C LEU A 114 -1.13 -1.39 -11.71
N ALA A 115 -0.32 -2.44 -11.85
CA ALA A 115 -0.66 -3.68 -12.53
C ALA A 115 -1.22 -4.72 -11.55
N SER A 116 -1.84 -5.78 -12.06
CA SER A 116 -2.33 -6.89 -11.27
C SER A 116 -2.20 -8.23 -12.01
N HIS A 117 -2.54 -9.31 -11.30
CA HIS A 117 -2.84 -10.59 -11.94
C HIS A 117 -3.75 -10.37 -13.14
N GLY A 118 -3.58 -11.15 -14.22
CA GLY A 118 -4.40 -11.07 -15.44
C GLY A 118 -3.95 -10.01 -16.46
N ASN A 119 -3.19 -8.98 -16.06
CA ASN A 119 -2.56 -8.09 -17.04
C ASN A 119 -1.42 -8.82 -17.79
N PRO A 120 -1.23 -8.60 -19.11
CA PRO A 120 -0.18 -9.27 -19.87
C PRO A 120 1.22 -8.93 -19.37
N ILE A 121 2.04 -9.96 -19.12
CA ILE A 121 3.43 -9.78 -18.64
C ILE A 121 4.29 -9.11 -19.72
N GLU A 122 4.05 -9.41 -20.99
CA GLU A 122 4.75 -8.81 -22.12
C GLU A 122 4.56 -7.29 -22.15
N LEU A 123 3.34 -6.81 -21.88
CA LEU A 123 3.04 -5.38 -21.81
C LEU A 123 3.76 -4.71 -20.62
N ILE A 124 3.76 -5.38 -19.46
CA ILE A 124 4.46 -4.89 -18.26
C ILE A 124 5.95 -4.75 -18.54
N ASN A 125 6.57 -5.76 -19.14
CA ASN A 125 7.99 -5.74 -19.49
C ASN A 125 8.32 -4.59 -20.47
N GLN A 126 7.48 -4.36 -21.49
CA GLN A 126 7.66 -3.25 -22.42
C GLN A 126 7.63 -1.89 -21.73
N LEU A 127 6.68 -1.69 -20.81
CA LEU A 127 6.59 -0.45 -20.04
C LEU A 127 7.80 -0.27 -19.09
N GLU A 128 8.33 -1.35 -18.52
CA GLU A 128 9.55 -1.31 -17.70
C GLU A 128 10.79 -0.97 -18.52
N GLU A 129 10.93 -1.52 -19.74
CA GLU A 129 12.00 -1.15 -20.67
C GLU A 129 11.96 0.34 -21.04
N LEU A 130 10.77 0.93 -21.05
CA LEU A 130 10.55 2.36 -21.22
C LEU A 130 10.73 3.18 -19.92
N SER A 131 11.23 2.54 -18.85
CA SER A 131 11.52 3.16 -17.54
C SER A 131 10.30 3.69 -16.78
N TYR A 132 9.10 3.16 -17.04
CA TYR A 132 7.94 3.43 -16.19
C TYR A 132 8.06 2.72 -14.84
N ALA A 133 7.63 3.39 -13.77
CA ALA A 133 7.49 2.77 -12.46
C ALA A 133 6.20 1.94 -12.41
N ILE A 134 6.33 0.62 -12.28
CA ILE A 134 5.21 -0.31 -12.26
C ILE A 134 5.21 -1.11 -10.96
N ILE A 135 4.10 -1.08 -10.24
CA ILE A 135 3.88 -1.91 -9.06
C ILE A 135 2.85 -2.97 -9.40
N TYR A 136 3.25 -4.23 -9.32
CA TYR A 136 2.35 -5.36 -9.53
C TYR A 136 1.69 -5.79 -8.22
N LEU A 137 0.37 -5.68 -8.11
CA LEU A 137 -0.38 -6.12 -6.93
C LEU A 137 -0.97 -7.51 -7.17
N ASN A 138 -0.61 -8.48 -6.33
CA ASN A 138 -0.97 -9.90 -6.49
C ASN A 138 -1.48 -10.54 -5.19
N PRO A 139 -2.51 -9.98 -4.55
CA PRO A 139 -3.00 -10.51 -3.28
C PRO A 139 -3.55 -11.93 -3.45
N LYS A 140 -3.21 -12.83 -2.51
CA LYS A 140 -3.63 -14.25 -2.51
C LYS A 140 -4.67 -14.58 -1.44
N ASP A 141 -4.80 -13.73 -0.45
CA ASP A 141 -5.72 -13.84 0.68
C ASP A 141 -6.03 -12.43 1.22
N ILE A 142 -6.84 -12.36 2.27
CA ILE A 142 -7.29 -11.11 2.89
C ILE A 142 -6.11 -10.30 3.45
N ASP A 143 -5.14 -10.95 4.07
CA ASP A 143 -3.96 -10.28 4.64
C ASP A 143 -3.13 -9.61 3.54
N HIS A 144 -2.98 -10.28 2.40
CA HIS A 144 -2.32 -9.68 1.24
C HIS A 144 -3.14 -8.54 0.61
N ILE A 145 -4.47 -8.54 0.69
CA ILE A 145 -5.30 -7.39 0.28
C ILE A 145 -4.98 -6.18 1.17
N ILE A 146 -4.96 -6.36 2.49
CA ILE A 146 -4.61 -5.33 3.47
C ILE A 146 -3.19 -4.80 3.22
N SER A 147 -2.24 -5.71 2.95
CA SER A 147 -0.86 -5.36 2.60
C SER A 147 -0.78 -4.57 1.27
N SER A 148 -1.61 -4.91 0.28
CA SER A 148 -1.68 -4.17 -0.99
C SER A 148 -2.16 -2.74 -0.77
N ILE A 149 -3.21 -2.53 0.03
CA ILE A 149 -3.70 -1.18 0.40
C ILE A 149 -2.61 -0.39 1.12
N THR A 150 -1.94 -1.01 2.09
CA THR A 150 -0.84 -0.39 2.84
C THR A 150 0.31 0.00 1.91
N THR A 151 0.64 -0.86 0.95
CA THR A 151 1.70 -0.62 -0.04
C THR A 151 1.33 0.55 -0.94
N VAL A 152 0.10 0.60 -1.45
CA VAL A 152 -0.38 1.74 -2.26
C VAL A 152 -0.37 3.03 -1.45
N GLY A 153 -0.81 3.00 -0.19
CA GLY A 153 -0.71 4.14 0.73
C GLY A 153 0.72 4.65 0.83
N LYS A 154 1.68 3.76 1.05
CA LYS A 154 3.10 4.11 1.18
C LYS A 154 3.66 4.76 -0.09
N ILE A 155 3.52 4.10 -1.23
CA ILE A 155 4.11 4.58 -2.50
C ILE A 155 3.46 5.86 -3.01
N THR A 156 2.26 6.20 -2.52
CA THR A 156 1.53 7.42 -2.90
C THR A 156 1.59 8.54 -1.85
N GLY A 157 2.15 8.28 -0.66
CA GLY A 157 2.20 9.24 0.45
C GLY A 157 0.88 9.40 1.22
N ASN A 158 -0.01 8.41 1.12
CA ASN A 158 -1.34 8.35 1.72
C ASN A 158 -1.41 7.32 2.86
N ASP A 159 -0.34 7.22 3.67
CA ASP A 159 -0.22 6.24 4.75
C ASP A 159 -1.32 6.36 5.80
N LYS A 160 -1.79 7.58 6.08
CA LYS A 160 -2.83 7.83 7.08
C LYS A 160 -4.18 7.30 6.61
N GLU A 161 -4.51 7.55 5.35
CA GLU A 161 -5.73 7.10 4.70
C GLU A 161 -5.72 5.56 4.58
N ALA A 162 -4.57 4.99 4.20
CA ALA A 162 -4.41 3.54 4.14
C ALA A 162 -4.53 2.90 5.52
N ALA A 163 -3.84 3.42 6.54
CA ALA A 163 -3.92 2.88 7.90
C ALA A 163 -5.34 2.97 8.48
N LYS A 164 -6.07 4.05 8.17
CA LYS A 164 -7.48 4.18 8.56
C LYS A 164 -8.33 3.12 7.88
N LEU A 165 -8.21 2.97 6.56
CA LEU A 165 -8.99 2.03 5.77
C LEU A 165 -8.72 0.58 6.19
N THR A 166 -7.45 0.19 6.34
CA THR A 166 -7.09 -1.17 6.74
C THR A 166 -7.58 -1.50 8.14
N LYS A 167 -7.49 -0.55 9.07
CA LYS A 167 -8.04 -0.72 10.42
C LYS A 167 -9.56 -0.95 10.41
N GLU A 168 -10.31 -0.16 9.62
CA GLU A 168 -11.76 -0.36 9.48
C GLU A 168 -12.10 -1.73 8.85
N MET A 169 -11.27 -2.22 7.93
CA MET A 169 -11.43 -3.56 7.35
C MET A 169 -11.16 -4.66 8.38
N GLU A 170 -10.06 -4.55 9.13
CA GLU A 170 -9.67 -5.49 10.20
C GLU A 170 -10.75 -5.58 11.28
N GLU A 171 -11.23 -4.44 11.78
CA GLU A 171 -12.31 -4.40 12.78
C GLU A 171 -13.59 -5.09 12.29
N ARG A 172 -13.93 -4.96 11.00
CA ARG A 172 -15.08 -5.64 10.40
C ARG A 172 -14.86 -7.15 10.29
N ILE A 173 -13.65 -7.58 9.93
CA ILE A 173 -13.29 -9.00 9.86
C ILE A 173 -13.37 -9.62 11.26
N GLU A 174 -12.80 -8.95 12.26
CA GLU A 174 -12.85 -9.39 13.66
C GLU A 174 -14.28 -9.50 14.18
N ALA A 175 -15.15 -8.54 13.86
CA ALA A 175 -16.56 -8.61 14.24
C ALA A 175 -17.26 -9.84 13.64
N VAL A 176 -17.01 -10.17 12.37
CA VAL A 176 -17.57 -11.38 11.73
C VAL A 176 -17.01 -12.64 12.37
N LEU A 177 -15.72 -12.68 12.68
CA LEU A 177 -15.09 -13.82 13.33
C LEU A 177 -15.62 -14.03 14.75
N ALA A 178 -15.82 -12.95 15.52
CA ALA A 178 -16.38 -13.03 16.86
C ALA A 178 -17.78 -13.68 16.87
N GLU A 179 -18.66 -13.24 15.97
CA GLU A 179 -20.03 -13.78 15.85
C GLU A 179 -20.06 -15.23 15.35
N THR A 180 -19.09 -15.64 14.53
CA THR A 180 -19.10 -16.96 13.87
C THR A 180 -18.20 -18.01 14.53
N SER A 181 -17.26 -17.60 15.39
CA SER A 181 -16.28 -18.51 16.03
C SER A 181 -16.92 -19.55 16.96
N SER A 182 -18.07 -19.23 17.55
CA SER A 182 -18.80 -20.11 18.47
C SER A 182 -19.70 -21.14 17.77
N LEU A 183 -19.84 -21.06 16.45
CA LEU A 183 -20.68 -21.98 15.68
C LEU A 183 -20.06 -23.38 15.65
N ILE A 184 -20.86 -24.36 16.08
CA ILE A 184 -20.50 -25.78 16.04
C ILE A 184 -20.43 -26.23 14.58
N GLU A 185 -19.46 -27.07 14.22
CA GLU A 185 -19.20 -27.51 12.84
C GLU A 185 -20.45 -28.00 12.09
N ASN A 186 -21.30 -28.79 12.75
CA ASN A 186 -22.54 -29.32 12.17
C ASN A 186 -23.67 -28.29 11.98
N THR A 187 -23.51 -27.07 12.50
CA THR A 187 -24.43 -25.95 12.31
C THR A 187 -23.97 -24.99 11.20
N ARG A 188 -22.74 -25.15 10.68
CA ARG A 188 -22.22 -24.33 9.59
C ARG A 188 -22.94 -24.67 8.28
N PRO A 189 -23.53 -23.69 7.57
CA PRO A 189 -24.20 -23.96 6.31
C PRO A 189 -23.19 -24.42 5.26
N ARG A 190 -23.59 -25.41 4.45
CA ARG A 190 -22.79 -25.82 3.30
C ARG A 190 -22.96 -24.80 2.18
N VAL A 191 -21.85 -24.29 1.68
CA VAL A 191 -21.83 -23.27 0.62
C VAL A 191 -21.18 -23.86 -0.63
N LEU A 192 -21.80 -23.61 -1.79
CA LEU A 192 -21.19 -23.81 -3.09
C LEU A 192 -20.99 -22.43 -3.72
N TYR A 193 -19.74 -22.06 -3.99
CA TYR A 193 -19.42 -20.80 -4.65
C TYR A 193 -19.32 -21.02 -6.16
N VAL A 194 -20.32 -20.53 -6.89
CA VAL A 194 -20.39 -20.61 -8.36
C VAL A 194 -19.86 -19.30 -8.95
N VAL A 195 -18.72 -19.39 -9.63
CA VAL A 195 -18.02 -18.25 -10.24
C VAL A 195 -18.58 -17.95 -11.62
N TRP A 196 -18.89 -18.98 -12.41
CA TRP A 196 -19.42 -18.82 -13.77
C TRP A 196 -20.44 -19.91 -14.10
N TYR A 197 -21.45 -19.57 -14.91
CA TYR A 197 -22.56 -20.49 -15.18
C TYR A 197 -22.34 -21.45 -16.36
N LYS A 198 -21.63 -21.01 -17.42
CA LYS A 198 -21.43 -21.83 -18.65
C LYS A 198 -20.05 -21.60 -19.31
N PRO A 199 -19.17 -22.62 -19.34
CA PRO A 199 -19.25 -23.85 -18.54
C PRO A 199 -19.31 -23.53 -17.04
N LEU A 200 -19.90 -24.41 -16.23
CA LEU A 200 -20.01 -24.20 -14.79
C LEU A 200 -18.60 -24.16 -14.17
N TRP A 201 -18.25 -23.04 -13.52
CA TRP A 201 -17.00 -22.89 -12.78
C TRP A 201 -17.31 -22.63 -11.30
N THR A 202 -16.61 -23.34 -10.43
CA THR A 202 -16.70 -23.23 -8.97
C THR A 202 -15.29 -23.06 -8.41
N ALA A 203 -15.13 -22.34 -7.30
CA ALA A 203 -13.84 -22.20 -6.63
C ALA A 203 -13.43 -23.44 -5.84
#